data_AF-A0A7V5C3F4-F1
#
_entry.id   AF-A0A7V5C3F4-F1
#
_cell.length_a   1.000
_cell.length_b   1.000
_cell.length_c   1.000
_cell.angle_alpha   90.00
_cell.angle_beta   90.00
_cell.angle_gamma   90.00
#
_symmetry.space_group_name_H-M   'P 1'
#
loop_
_entity.id
_entity.type
_entity.pdbx_description
1 polymer ?
#
loop_
_entity_poly.entity_id
_entity_poly.type
_entity_poly.pdbx_seq_one_letter_code
_entity_poly.pdbx_strand_id
1 'polypeptide(L)'
;MWKRVYILPISLLFITACSQHADVKRDGIEISGKVTYDRVPSAISYGGLAKLDYGKTKKVSSKNIVIKAIDTNSKTLDETTTDKNGKYSLFVPANSEVKIRAYARMYKKDFWDVSVVDNTNAKSLYVMDGDYHNVGNKHNIINLNASSGWSGDGYHAPRVAAPFAILDSINQAMYRVKQADKNAKFPQLTVNWSVNNVAAAGDADSGQIITSNYDGERGLWILGDANSDTDEYDDHIIIHEWGHYFEDQFSRADNIGGSHSPGEALDIRVAFGEGWGNAWSGIATDNPIYFDTSGYQQSSGWYMDLENGAQQNPGWYSEGSVQRILYDLYDKTNEAHDKTSLGFKPMYKVLVGKERNTPAFTSIFSFIDALKRENSSQKRNIDKTVAYEKISKINDAYGSNRTNSANSSVATPVYKNLAVGDSINACTRNNYGVY
;
A
#
# COMPACT_ATOMS: atom_id res chain seq x y z
N MET A 1 23.15 71.80 10.41
CA MET A 1 23.12 71.14 11.74
C MET A 1 23.15 69.63 11.53
N TRP A 2 24.30 69.02 11.79
CA TRP A 2 24.48 67.58 11.76
C TRP A 2 23.79 66.96 12.98
N LYS A 3 22.88 66.00 12.79
CA LYS A 3 22.35 65.18 13.89
C LYS A 3 22.82 63.75 13.74
N ARG A 4 23.55 63.32 14.77
CA ARG A 4 24.20 62.02 14.94
C ARG A 4 23.18 60.89 14.95
N VAL A 5 23.57 59.81 14.30
CA VAL A 5 23.00 58.46 14.38
C VAL A 5 23.30 57.88 15.75
N TYR A 6 22.30 57.27 16.40
CA TYR A 6 22.48 56.32 17.49
C TYR A 6 21.87 54.99 17.08
N ILE A 7 22.71 53.97 17.00
CA ILE A 7 22.35 52.57 16.73
C ILE A 7 21.93 51.96 18.07
N LEU A 8 20.67 51.50 18.18
CA LEU A 8 20.22 50.61 19.24
C LEU A 8 20.41 49.16 18.77
N PRO A 9 21.09 48.29 19.54
CA PRO A 9 21.17 46.88 19.21
C PRO A 9 19.82 46.21 19.53
N ILE A 10 19.15 45.68 18.50
CA ILE A 10 18.02 44.77 18.68
C ILE A 10 18.61 43.42 19.08
N SER A 11 18.51 43.09 20.36
CA SER A 11 18.77 41.76 20.89
C SER A 11 17.75 40.79 20.27
N LEU A 12 18.17 39.96 19.31
CA LEU A 12 17.37 38.82 18.88
C LEU A 12 17.29 37.82 20.04
N LEU A 13 16.13 37.76 20.70
CA LEU A 13 15.76 36.62 21.53
C LEU A 13 15.53 35.42 20.60
N PHE A 14 16.49 34.51 20.56
CA PHE A 14 16.26 33.14 20.09
C PHE A 14 15.38 32.44 21.11
N ILE A 15 14.09 32.31 20.83
CA ILE A 15 13.23 31.37 21.54
C ILE A 15 13.60 29.98 21.03
N THR A 16 14.54 29.34 21.71
CA THR A 16 14.74 27.89 21.61
C THR A 16 13.50 27.21 22.16
N ALA A 17 12.65 26.73 21.27
CA ALA A 17 11.58 25.81 21.64
C ALA A 17 12.21 24.47 22.08
N CYS A 18 12.57 24.38 23.36
CA CYS A 18 12.72 23.09 24.02
C CYS A 18 11.37 22.38 23.94
N SER A 19 11.30 21.29 23.17
CA SER A 19 10.21 20.35 23.30
C SER A 19 10.26 19.80 24.72
N GLN A 20 9.33 20.25 25.57
CA GLN A 20 9.05 19.61 26.84
C GLN A 20 8.51 18.20 26.52
N HIS A 21 9.43 17.23 26.44
CA HIS A 21 9.09 15.87 26.79
C HIS A 21 8.73 15.92 28.26
N ALA A 22 7.45 15.72 28.58
CA ALA A 22 7.03 15.49 29.94
C ALA A 22 7.85 14.31 30.50
N ASP A 23 8.58 14.54 31.59
CA ASP A 23 9.21 13.49 32.38
C ASP A 23 8.10 12.54 32.88
N VAL A 24 7.86 11.47 32.13
CA VAL A 24 7.09 10.33 32.63
C VAL A 24 7.97 9.67 33.68
N LYS A 25 7.54 9.67 34.94
CA LYS A 25 8.20 8.92 36.01
C LYS A 25 8.31 7.45 35.59
N ARG A 26 9.54 7.02 35.31
CA ARG A 26 9.96 5.67 34.96
C ARG A 26 10.14 4.84 36.23
N ASP A 27 9.07 4.57 36.95
CA ASP A 27 9.12 3.70 38.14
C ASP A 27 9.21 2.23 37.67
N GLY A 28 10.43 1.70 37.54
CA GLY A 28 10.67 0.32 37.11
C GLY A 28 12.06 0.08 36.53
N ILE A 29 12.35 -1.19 36.22
CA ILE A 29 13.50 -1.65 35.48
C ILE A 29 13.23 -1.49 33.98
N GLU A 30 14.11 -0.77 33.28
CA GLU A 30 14.03 -0.63 31.83
C GLU A 30 14.31 -1.98 31.14
N ILE A 31 13.48 -2.29 30.14
CA ILE A 31 13.76 -3.29 29.12
C ILE A 31 13.76 -2.56 27.79
N SER A 32 14.85 -2.63 27.05
CA SER A 32 14.92 -2.12 25.69
C SER A 32 15.33 -3.21 24.71
N GLY A 33 15.21 -2.92 23.42
CA GLY A 33 15.63 -3.88 22.41
C GLY A 33 15.25 -3.46 21.02
N LYS A 34 15.47 -4.37 20.07
CA LYS A 34 15.09 -4.22 18.68
C LYS A 34 14.26 -5.43 18.25
N VAL A 35 13.19 -5.16 17.50
CA VAL A 35 12.40 -6.19 16.82
C VAL A 35 12.72 -6.16 15.32
N THR A 36 13.08 -7.32 14.78
CA THR A 36 13.32 -7.53 13.36
C THR A 36 12.48 -8.69 12.82
N TYR A 37 12.38 -8.77 11.51
CA TYR A 37 11.84 -9.92 10.79
C TYR A 37 12.73 -10.25 9.59
N ASP A 38 12.71 -11.52 9.19
CA ASP A 38 13.37 -11.99 7.98
C ASP A 38 12.52 -11.59 6.76
N ARG A 39 13.01 -10.62 5.98
CA ARG A 39 12.46 -10.24 4.67
C ARG A 39 13.16 -11.05 3.59
N VAL A 40 12.37 -11.80 2.83
CA VAL A 40 12.84 -12.48 1.63
C VAL A 40 12.62 -11.53 0.44
N PRO A 41 13.67 -11.10 -0.28
CA PRO A 41 13.50 -10.27 -1.46
C PRO A 41 13.06 -11.11 -2.66
N SER A 42 12.40 -10.48 -3.62
CA SER A 42 12.17 -11.06 -4.94
C SER A 42 13.39 -10.89 -5.85
N ALA A 43 13.43 -11.68 -6.91
CA ALA A 43 14.38 -11.56 -8.01
C ALA A 43 13.72 -12.03 -9.31
N ILE A 44 14.18 -11.50 -10.44
CA ILE A 44 13.81 -12.03 -11.75
C ILE A 44 14.84 -13.09 -12.16
N SER A 45 14.36 -14.31 -12.40
CA SER A 45 15.18 -15.41 -12.89
C SER A 45 15.65 -15.17 -14.32
N TYR A 46 16.68 -15.90 -14.77
CA TYR A 46 17.19 -15.80 -16.14
C TYR A 46 16.12 -16.09 -17.21
N GLY A 47 15.08 -16.87 -16.87
CA GLY A 47 13.94 -17.15 -17.73
C GLY A 47 12.84 -16.09 -17.73
N GLY A 48 13.00 -14.99 -17.00
CA GLY A 48 12.00 -13.92 -16.92
C GLY A 48 10.85 -14.20 -15.96
N LEU A 49 11.02 -15.12 -15.01
CA LEU A 49 10.03 -15.37 -13.96
C LEU A 49 10.43 -14.65 -12.68
N ALA A 50 9.48 -13.97 -12.04
CA ALA A 50 9.66 -13.54 -10.65
C ALA A 50 9.83 -14.76 -9.75
N LYS A 51 10.54 -14.59 -8.63
CA LYS A 51 10.75 -15.62 -7.61
C LYS A 51 11.20 -14.99 -6.30
N LEU A 52 11.09 -15.73 -5.20
CA LEU A 52 11.74 -15.37 -3.95
C LEU A 52 13.21 -15.83 -3.93
N ASP A 53 14.10 -14.97 -3.45
CA ASP A 53 15.54 -15.24 -3.28
C ASP A 53 15.86 -15.44 -1.79
N TYR A 54 15.53 -16.63 -1.28
CA TYR A 54 15.78 -17.01 0.12
C TYR A 54 17.26 -16.91 0.52
N GLY A 55 18.19 -17.09 -0.42
CA GLY A 55 19.63 -16.92 -0.19
C GLY A 55 20.04 -15.48 0.13
N LYS A 56 19.18 -14.50 -0.18
CA LYS A 56 19.37 -13.08 0.11
C LYS A 56 18.42 -12.55 1.18
N THR A 57 17.89 -13.44 2.03
CA THR A 57 17.08 -13.04 3.19
C THR A 57 17.83 -12.01 4.05
N LYS A 58 17.14 -10.94 4.44
CA LYS A 58 17.69 -9.85 5.27
C LYS A 58 16.85 -9.65 6.52
N LYS A 59 17.51 -9.33 7.63
CA LYS A 59 16.83 -8.86 8.84
C LYS A 59 16.44 -7.39 8.67
N VAL A 60 15.13 -7.13 8.55
CA VAL A 60 14.55 -5.79 8.44
C VAL A 60 13.90 -5.43 9.78
N SER A 61 13.82 -4.14 10.10
CA SER A 61 13.27 -3.68 11.38
C SER A 61 11.75 -3.64 11.31
N SER A 62 11.05 -4.17 12.32
CA SER A 62 9.59 -4.06 12.42
C SER A 62 9.21 -2.69 12.97
N LYS A 63 8.58 -1.84 12.17
CA LYS A 63 8.35 -0.41 12.47
C LYS A 63 6.93 -0.18 12.99
N ASN A 64 6.75 0.71 13.96
CA ASN A 64 5.45 1.12 14.51
C ASN A 64 4.58 -0.01 15.08
N ILE A 65 5.15 -1.18 15.37
CA ILE A 65 4.39 -2.32 15.88
C ILE A 65 4.23 -2.23 17.40
N VAL A 66 3.11 -2.74 17.91
CA VAL A 66 2.81 -2.80 19.35
C VAL A 66 3.68 -3.85 20.04
N ILE A 67 4.34 -3.45 21.13
CA ILE A 67 5.16 -4.31 21.99
C ILE A 67 4.60 -4.26 23.41
N LYS A 68 4.46 -5.44 24.05
CA LYS A 68 4.05 -5.53 25.46
C LYS A 68 5.02 -6.38 26.27
N ALA A 69 5.26 -5.98 27.51
CA ALA A 69 5.84 -6.85 28.53
C ALA A 69 4.70 -7.58 29.25
N ILE A 70 4.76 -8.91 29.27
CA ILE A 70 3.69 -9.76 29.80
C ILE A 70 4.25 -10.65 30.90
N ASP A 71 3.61 -10.69 32.06
CA ASP A 71 4.00 -11.56 33.17
C ASP A 71 3.50 -13.01 32.99
N THR A 72 3.90 -13.89 33.90
CA THR A 72 3.53 -15.32 33.89
C THR A 72 2.03 -15.57 34.09
N ASN A 73 1.27 -14.59 34.57
CA ASN A 73 -0.19 -14.62 34.69
C ASN A 73 -0.90 -14.03 33.46
N SER A 74 -0.18 -13.79 32.36
CA SER A 74 -0.68 -13.15 31.14
C SER A 74 -1.14 -11.70 31.32
N LYS A 75 -0.73 -11.03 32.39
CA LYS A 75 -1.01 -9.60 32.60
C LYS A 75 0.01 -8.75 31.83
N THR A 76 -0.49 -7.77 31.08
CA THR A 76 0.37 -6.72 30.50
C THR A 76 0.87 -5.81 31.63
N LEU A 77 2.18 -5.72 31.79
CA LEU A 77 2.83 -4.84 32.77
C LEU A 77 3.14 -3.46 32.19
N ASP A 78 3.53 -3.41 30.91
CA ASP A 78 3.77 -2.17 30.17
C ASP A 78 3.60 -2.40 28.65
N GLU A 79 3.37 -1.32 27.90
CA GLU A 79 3.13 -1.32 26.45
C GLU A 79 3.75 -0.12 25.75
N THR A 80 4.32 -0.35 24.57
CA THR A 80 4.93 0.68 23.72
C THR A 80 4.80 0.31 22.25
N THR A 81 5.37 1.12 21.36
CA THR A 81 5.53 0.80 19.94
C THR A 81 6.98 0.90 19.50
N THR A 82 7.38 0.12 18.50
CA THR A 82 8.72 0.27 17.91
C THR A 82 8.88 1.56 17.12
N ASP A 83 10.08 2.14 17.15
CA ASP A 83 10.44 3.29 16.31
C ASP A 83 10.73 2.89 14.84
N LYS A 84 11.13 3.87 14.02
CA LYS A 84 11.52 3.64 12.61
C LYS A 84 12.71 2.67 12.40
N ASN A 85 13.47 2.40 13.46
CA ASN A 85 14.60 1.48 13.48
C ASN A 85 14.26 0.16 14.19
N GLY A 86 12.98 -0.10 14.50
CA GLY A 86 12.51 -1.28 15.22
C GLY A 86 12.85 -1.28 16.71
N LYS A 87 13.31 -0.17 17.28
CA LYS A 87 13.71 -0.10 18.69
C LYS A 87 12.52 0.18 19.59
N TYR A 88 12.53 -0.40 20.78
CA TYR A 88 11.51 -0.17 21.81
C TYR A 88 12.16 -0.01 23.20
N SER A 89 11.41 0.58 24.14
CA SER A 89 11.76 0.66 25.56
C SER A 89 10.48 0.63 26.40
N LEU A 90 10.52 -0.16 27.48
CA LEU A 90 9.45 -0.46 28.44
C LEU A 90 9.99 -0.41 29.87
N PHE A 91 9.13 -0.23 30.86
CA PHE A 91 9.49 -0.23 32.29
C PHE A 91 8.61 -1.22 33.06
N VAL A 92 9.23 -2.15 33.78
CA VAL A 92 8.52 -3.17 34.57
C VAL A 92 9.02 -3.24 36.02
N PRO A 93 8.28 -3.79 36.98
CA PRO A 93 8.75 -3.94 38.36
C PRO A 93 10.04 -4.76 38.46
N ALA A 94 10.88 -4.44 39.45
CA ALA A 94 12.11 -5.19 39.68
C ALA A 94 11.84 -6.66 40.07
N ASN A 95 12.72 -7.56 39.61
CA ASN A 95 12.64 -9.01 39.79
C ASN A 95 11.36 -9.67 39.23
N SER A 96 10.61 -8.98 38.35
CA SER A 96 9.50 -9.58 37.63
C SER A 96 9.98 -10.57 36.58
N GLU A 97 9.27 -11.69 36.45
CA GLU A 97 9.44 -12.63 35.35
C GLU A 97 8.48 -12.26 34.22
N VAL A 98 9.04 -11.86 33.07
CA VAL A 98 8.27 -11.33 31.94
C VAL A 98 8.77 -11.89 30.63
N LYS A 99 7.88 -11.98 29.64
CA LYS A 99 8.26 -12.11 28.23
C LYS A 99 7.92 -10.83 27.48
N ILE A 100 8.65 -10.57 26.41
CA ILE A 100 8.32 -9.52 25.45
C ILE A 100 7.51 -10.13 24.33
N ARG A 101 6.32 -9.57 24.08
CA ARG A 101 5.45 -9.96 22.96
C ARG A 101 5.38 -8.83 21.94
N ALA A 102 5.79 -9.12 20.72
CA ALA A 102 5.58 -8.26 19.56
C ALA A 102 4.27 -8.65 18.86
N TYR A 103 3.37 -7.70 18.69
CA TYR A 103 2.09 -7.93 18.00
C TYR A 103 2.22 -7.51 16.54
N ALA A 104 1.63 -8.29 15.64
CA ALA A 104 1.40 -7.87 14.26
C ALA A 104 0.25 -6.84 14.19
N ARG A 105 0.46 -5.70 14.86
CA ARG A 105 -0.46 -4.57 14.88
C ARG A 105 0.30 -3.26 14.93
N MET A 106 -0.04 -2.32 14.04
CA MET A 106 0.32 -0.92 14.17
C MET A 106 -0.86 -0.16 14.77
N TYR A 107 -0.66 0.48 15.91
CA TYR A 107 -1.72 1.23 16.58
C TYR A 107 -1.23 2.60 17.02
N LYS A 108 -1.98 3.63 16.64
CA LYS A 108 -1.86 4.98 17.17
C LYS A 108 -3.25 5.58 17.24
N LYS A 109 -3.73 5.80 18.47
CA LYS A 109 -5.05 6.39 18.74
C LYS A 109 -5.30 7.61 17.85
N ASP A 110 -6.48 7.65 17.23
CA ASP A 110 -6.96 8.70 16.31
C ASP A 110 -6.18 8.86 14.98
N PHE A 111 -5.19 8.00 14.70
CA PHE A 111 -4.34 8.09 13.51
C PHE A 111 -4.33 6.82 12.65
N TRP A 112 -4.15 5.64 13.24
CA TRP A 112 -4.18 4.37 12.51
C TRP A 112 -4.38 3.17 13.43
N ASP A 113 -5.02 2.13 12.90
CA ASP A 113 -5.14 0.81 13.50
C ASP A 113 -5.08 -0.25 12.39
N VAL A 114 -3.96 -0.92 12.26
CA VAL A 114 -3.74 -1.96 11.24
C VAL A 114 -3.34 -3.25 11.95
N SER A 115 -4.05 -4.33 11.71
CA SER A 115 -3.79 -5.63 12.35
C SER A 115 -3.74 -6.76 11.32
N VAL A 116 -2.78 -7.68 11.46
CA VAL A 116 -2.75 -8.92 10.68
C VAL A 116 -3.29 -10.06 11.54
N VAL A 117 -4.32 -10.73 11.06
CA VAL A 117 -5.06 -11.76 11.78
C VAL A 117 -5.12 -13.05 10.96
N ASP A 118 -5.20 -14.17 11.67
CA ASP A 118 -5.43 -15.49 11.07
C ASP A 118 -6.93 -15.69 10.86
N ASN A 119 -7.41 -15.47 9.63
CA ASN A 119 -8.81 -15.69 9.27
C ASN A 119 -9.23 -17.15 9.49
N THR A 120 -8.31 -18.10 9.33
CA THR A 120 -8.56 -19.54 9.54
C THR A 120 -8.54 -19.98 11.00
N ASN A 121 -8.27 -19.04 11.90
CA ASN A 121 -8.27 -19.27 13.34
C ASN A 121 -9.03 -18.15 14.07
N ALA A 122 -10.30 -17.98 13.70
CA ALA A 122 -11.23 -17.03 14.31
C ALA A 122 -10.69 -15.59 14.39
N LYS A 123 -9.94 -15.17 13.36
CA LYS A 123 -9.30 -13.84 13.28
C LYS A 123 -8.38 -13.54 14.47
N SER A 124 -7.66 -14.57 14.93
CA SER A 124 -6.66 -14.42 15.99
C SER A 124 -5.50 -13.52 15.53
N LEU A 125 -5.15 -12.52 16.33
CA LEU A 125 -4.04 -11.60 16.05
C LEU A 125 -2.69 -12.33 16.11
N TYR A 126 -1.87 -12.20 15.06
CA TYR A 126 -0.51 -12.75 15.06
C TYR A 126 0.39 -12.05 16.06
N VAL A 127 1.22 -12.84 16.75
CA VAL A 127 2.19 -12.36 17.74
C VAL A 127 3.48 -13.16 17.64
N MET A 128 4.59 -12.54 18.02
CA MET A 128 5.87 -13.19 18.29
C MET A 128 6.20 -13.01 19.77
N ASP A 129 6.36 -14.13 20.46
CA ASP A 129 6.82 -14.18 21.85
C ASP A 129 8.33 -14.35 21.91
N GLY A 130 8.97 -13.60 22.81
CA GLY A 130 10.27 -13.97 23.37
C GLY A 130 10.10 -14.95 24.54
N ASP A 131 11.23 -15.44 25.02
CA ASP A 131 11.28 -16.27 26.22
C ASP A 131 10.97 -15.46 27.49
N TYR A 132 10.48 -16.15 28.53
CA TYR A 132 10.39 -15.55 29.86
C TYR A 132 11.78 -15.27 30.40
N HIS A 133 11.93 -14.10 31.01
CA HIS A 133 13.18 -13.60 31.55
C HIS A 133 12.92 -12.87 32.87
N ASN A 134 13.72 -13.16 33.89
CA ASN A 134 13.70 -12.39 35.13
C ASN A 134 14.52 -11.11 34.94
N VAL A 135 13.85 -9.96 35.03
CA VAL A 135 14.47 -8.65 34.77
C VAL A 135 15.45 -8.20 35.85
N GLY A 136 15.45 -8.84 37.02
CA GLY A 136 16.32 -8.48 38.13
C GLY A 136 16.17 -7.00 38.54
N ASN A 137 17.30 -6.35 38.84
CA ASN A 137 17.33 -4.97 39.34
C ASN A 137 18.13 -4.01 38.43
N LYS A 138 18.39 -4.39 37.18
CA LYS A 138 19.20 -3.60 36.22
C LYS A 138 18.57 -3.61 34.83
N HIS A 139 18.92 -2.63 34.00
CA HIS A 139 18.47 -2.55 32.60
C HIS A 139 18.75 -3.84 31.82
N ASN A 140 17.75 -4.31 31.06
CA ASN A 140 17.83 -5.48 30.20
C ASN A 140 17.72 -5.09 28.73
N ILE A 141 18.43 -5.85 27.86
CA ILE A 141 18.32 -5.71 26.41
C ILE A 141 17.78 -7.03 25.84
N ILE A 142 16.56 -7.01 25.29
CA ILE A 142 15.88 -8.18 24.72
C ILE A 142 15.58 -7.92 23.24
N ASN A 143 16.30 -8.57 22.35
CA ASN A 143 16.04 -8.46 20.90
C ASN A 143 15.16 -9.63 20.44
N LEU A 144 14.24 -9.37 19.52
CA LEU A 144 13.39 -10.39 18.90
C LEU A 144 13.61 -10.40 17.38
N ASN A 145 13.64 -11.59 16.78
CA ASN A 145 13.66 -11.76 15.33
C ASN A 145 12.60 -12.75 14.89
N ALA A 146 11.65 -12.30 14.07
CA ALA A 146 10.69 -13.17 13.44
C ALA A 146 11.37 -13.88 12.26
N SER A 147 11.52 -15.21 12.33
CA SER A 147 12.14 -15.99 11.27
C SER A 147 11.17 -16.26 10.12
N SER A 148 11.69 -16.41 8.90
CA SER A 148 10.86 -16.78 7.72
C SER A 148 10.28 -18.18 7.82
N GLY A 149 10.91 -19.08 8.60
CA GLY A 149 10.55 -20.49 8.68
C GLY A 149 11.16 -21.36 7.57
N TRP A 150 11.86 -20.74 6.61
CA TRP A 150 12.55 -21.42 5.52
C TRP A 150 13.87 -22.06 5.98
N SER A 151 14.13 -23.31 5.60
CA SER A 151 15.40 -24.00 5.93
C SER A 151 16.16 -24.57 4.74
N GLY A 152 15.97 -23.99 3.56
CA GLY A 152 16.79 -24.24 2.36
C GLY A 152 16.00 -24.82 1.19
N ASP A 153 15.12 -25.77 1.46
CA ASP A 153 14.30 -26.49 0.46
C ASP A 153 12.79 -26.41 0.71
N GLY A 154 12.38 -25.74 1.79
CA GLY A 154 10.99 -25.58 2.18
C GLY A 154 10.82 -24.82 3.49
N TYR A 155 9.57 -24.55 3.84
CA TYR A 155 9.17 -24.06 5.15
C TYR A 155 9.02 -25.23 6.13
N HIS A 156 9.97 -25.37 7.07
CA HIS A 156 9.99 -26.44 8.08
C HIS A 156 9.75 -25.93 9.51
N ALA A 157 9.59 -24.60 9.65
CA ALA A 157 9.24 -23.93 10.89
C ALA A 157 8.15 -22.89 10.62
N PRO A 158 7.46 -22.39 11.68
CA PRO A 158 6.43 -21.37 11.50
C PRO A 158 6.96 -20.13 10.77
N ARG A 159 6.15 -19.59 9.86
CA ARG A 159 6.44 -18.37 9.09
C ARG A 159 6.22 -17.10 9.93
N VAL A 160 6.90 -16.99 11.06
CA VAL A 160 6.69 -15.89 12.03
C VAL A 160 6.90 -14.51 11.39
N ALA A 161 7.81 -14.41 10.41
CA ALA A 161 8.12 -13.15 9.72
C ALA A 161 6.99 -12.61 8.83
N ALA A 162 6.14 -13.48 8.27
CA ALA A 162 5.13 -13.12 7.27
C ALA A 162 4.18 -11.98 7.72
N PRO A 163 3.49 -12.05 8.87
CA PRO A 163 2.61 -10.96 9.30
C PRO A 163 3.36 -9.64 9.55
N PHE A 164 4.65 -9.67 9.88
CA PHE A 164 5.45 -8.44 10.03
C PHE A 164 5.94 -7.89 8.68
N ALA A 165 6.19 -8.77 7.69
CA ALA A 165 6.51 -8.36 6.33
C ALA A 165 5.33 -7.67 5.65
N ILE A 166 4.13 -8.22 5.79
CA ILE A 166 2.86 -7.64 5.33
C ILE A 166 2.65 -6.24 5.95
N LEU A 167 2.84 -6.11 7.26
CA LEU A 167 2.73 -4.81 7.93
C LEU A 167 3.76 -3.79 7.45
N ASP A 168 5.00 -4.20 7.14
CA ASP A 168 5.99 -3.25 6.64
C ASP A 168 5.62 -2.72 5.26
N SER A 169 5.07 -3.56 4.37
CA SER A 169 4.55 -3.16 3.05
C SER A 169 3.42 -2.12 3.21
N ILE A 170 2.47 -2.35 4.11
CA ILE A 170 1.39 -1.39 4.42
C ILE A 170 1.95 -0.11 5.04
N ASN A 171 2.91 -0.22 5.97
CA ASN A 171 3.56 0.93 6.60
C ASN A 171 4.29 1.80 5.55
N GLN A 172 4.87 1.19 4.51
CA GLN A 172 5.49 1.90 3.39
C GLN A 172 4.46 2.70 2.57
N ALA A 173 3.31 2.10 2.24
CA ALA A 173 2.22 2.79 1.56
C ALA A 173 1.66 3.96 2.39
N MET A 174 1.38 3.72 3.68
CA MET A 174 0.97 4.77 4.62
C MET A 174 1.99 5.89 4.72
N TYR A 175 3.29 5.57 4.74
CA TYR A 175 4.35 6.57 4.80
C TYR A 175 4.38 7.46 3.55
N ARG A 176 4.17 6.89 2.34
CA ARG A 176 4.06 7.67 1.09
C ARG A 176 2.90 8.66 1.16
N VAL A 177 1.72 8.24 1.64
CA VAL A 177 0.58 9.14 1.87
C VAL A 177 0.93 10.25 2.86
N LYS A 178 1.59 9.93 3.96
CA LYS A 178 1.98 10.93 4.97
C LYS A 178 3.00 11.96 4.49
N GLN A 179 3.79 11.64 3.46
CA GLN A 179 4.64 12.63 2.81
C GLN A 179 3.83 13.66 2.02
N ALA A 180 2.70 13.26 1.43
CA ALA A 180 1.78 14.16 0.75
C ALA A 180 0.89 14.94 1.74
N ASP A 181 0.39 14.28 2.77
CA ASP A 181 -0.40 14.85 3.87
C ASP A 181 0.02 14.29 5.25
N LYS A 182 0.76 15.10 6.02
CA LYS A 182 1.22 14.75 7.37
C LYS A 182 0.09 14.50 8.39
N ASN A 183 -1.12 15.00 8.10
CA ASN A 183 -2.28 14.89 8.98
C ASN A 183 -3.23 13.75 8.57
N ALA A 184 -2.89 12.99 7.52
CA ALA A 184 -3.68 11.85 7.07
C ALA A 184 -3.95 10.89 8.24
N LYS A 185 -5.24 10.57 8.42
CA LYS A 185 -5.73 9.58 9.38
C LYS A 185 -6.20 8.38 8.60
N PHE A 186 -5.68 7.21 8.93
CA PHE A 186 -6.00 5.95 8.28
C PHE A 186 -7.11 5.28 9.06
N PRO A 187 -8.31 5.10 8.47
CA PRO A 187 -9.33 4.24 9.05
C PRO A 187 -8.78 2.85 9.36
N GLN A 188 -9.41 2.15 10.30
CA GLN A 188 -8.95 0.83 10.70
C GLN A 188 -8.86 -0.11 9.48
N LEU A 189 -7.86 -0.97 9.44
CA LEU A 189 -7.66 -1.98 8.41
C LEU A 189 -7.34 -3.33 9.05
N THR A 190 -8.10 -4.37 8.69
CA THR A 190 -7.81 -5.76 9.05
C THR A 190 -7.15 -6.44 7.87
N VAL A 191 -6.05 -7.13 8.09
CA VAL A 191 -5.39 -7.95 7.07
C VAL A 191 -5.56 -9.42 7.47
N ASN A 192 -6.31 -10.15 6.66
CA ASN A 192 -6.59 -11.57 6.81
C ASN A 192 -5.52 -12.35 6.04
N TRP A 193 -4.64 -13.02 6.76
CA TRP A 193 -3.60 -13.85 6.18
C TRP A 193 -3.48 -15.14 6.96
N SER A 194 -3.26 -16.24 6.25
CA SER A 194 -2.98 -17.55 6.83
C SER A 194 -2.17 -18.38 5.86
N VAL A 195 -1.39 -19.34 6.38
CA VAL A 195 -0.80 -20.42 5.56
C VAL A 195 -1.83 -21.25 4.82
N ASN A 196 -3.09 -21.17 5.23
CA ASN A 196 -4.22 -21.89 4.63
C ASN A 196 -4.96 -21.04 3.57
N ASN A 197 -4.54 -19.79 3.33
CA ASN A 197 -5.16 -18.97 2.30
C ASN A 197 -4.72 -19.45 0.92
N VAL A 198 -5.64 -20.05 0.18
CA VAL A 198 -5.42 -20.71 -1.12
C VAL A 198 -6.20 -19.99 -2.23
N ALA A 199 -5.69 -20.11 -3.45
CA ALA A 199 -6.31 -19.59 -4.67
C ALA A 199 -7.49 -20.46 -5.14
N ALA A 200 -8.50 -20.62 -4.27
CA ALA A 200 -9.72 -21.37 -4.55
C ALA A 200 -10.94 -20.57 -4.07
N ALA A 201 -12.05 -20.68 -4.81
CA ALA A 201 -13.31 -20.08 -4.40
C ALA A 201 -13.95 -20.87 -3.26
N GLY A 202 -14.51 -20.16 -2.27
CA GLY A 202 -15.24 -20.80 -1.18
C GLY A 202 -15.34 -19.91 0.05
N ASP A 203 -15.17 -20.51 1.22
CA ASP A 203 -15.25 -19.83 2.50
C ASP A 203 -13.91 -19.18 2.86
N ALA A 204 -13.91 -17.85 2.94
CA ALA A 204 -12.74 -17.06 3.29
C ALA A 204 -12.27 -17.31 4.73
N ASP A 205 -13.17 -17.62 5.67
CA ASP A 205 -12.78 -18.01 7.03
C ASP A 205 -12.15 -19.42 7.08
N SER A 206 -12.29 -20.21 6.00
CA SER A 206 -11.59 -21.48 5.80
C SER A 206 -10.34 -21.35 4.92
N GLY A 207 -10.01 -20.13 4.46
CA GLY A 207 -8.85 -19.82 3.63
C GLY A 207 -9.08 -19.87 2.12
N GLN A 208 -10.31 -20.04 1.65
CA GLN A 208 -10.61 -20.08 0.21
C GLN A 208 -10.94 -18.67 -0.30
N ILE A 209 -9.91 -17.94 -0.76
CA ILE A 209 -10.03 -16.50 -1.08
C ILE A 209 -9.89 -16.16 -2.57
N ILE A 210 -9.68 -17.14 -3.45
CA ILE A 210 -9.45 -16.99 -4.91
C ILE A 210 -8.13 -16.28 -5.26
N THR A 211 -7.91 -15.08 -4.74
CA THR A 211 -6.72 -14.26 -4.96
C THR A 211 -6.53 -13.31 -3.76
N SER A 212 -5.38 -12.67 -3.65
CA SER A 212 -5.23 -11.56 -2.72
C SER A 212 -6.14 -10.41 -3.16
N ASN A 213 -6.91 -9.85 -2.25
CA ASN A 213 -7.91 -8.83 -2.59
C ASN A 213 -8.24 -7.89 -1.43
N TYR A 214 -8.70 -6.68 -1.75
CA TYR A 214 -9.47 -5.84 -0.85
C TYR A 214 -10.97 -6.17 -0.94
N ASP A 215 -11.68 -6.26 0.19
CA ASP A 215 -13.10 -6.63 0.23
C ASP A 215 -14.09 -5.46 0.13
N GLY A 216 -13.60 -4.22 0.06
CA GLY A 216 -14.45 -3.02 0.08
C GLY A 216 -14.96 -2.63 1.47
N GLU A 217 -14.62 -3.39 2.52
CA GLU A 217 -15.12 -3.25 3.89
C GLU A 217 -13.99 -3.23 4.93
N ARG A 218 -12.83 -2.66 4.57
CA ARG A 218 -11.64 -2.55 5.42
C ARG A 218 -11.00 -3.90 5.78
N GLY A 219 -11.17 -4.92 4.94
CA GLY A 219 -10.44 -6.17 4.97
C GLY A 219 -9.54 -6.34 3.74
N LEU A 220 -8.24 -6.46 3.96
CA LEU A 220 -7.31 -7.01 2.97
C LEU A 220 -7.22 -8.51 3.20
N TRP A 221 -7.25 -9.31 2.15
CA TRP A 221 -7.11 -10.76 2.17
C TRP A 221 -5.87 -11.12 1.37
N ILE A 222 -4.96 -11.89 1.95
CA ILE A 222 -3.64 -12.16 1.39
C ILE A 222 -3.42 -13.67 1.30
N LEU A 223 -3.01 -14.16 0.13
CA LEU A 223 -2.68 -15.57 -0.09
C LEU A 223 -1.47 -16.01 0.71
N GLY A 224 -1.43 -17.28 1.06
CA GLY A 224 -0.38 -17.85 1.91
C GLY A 224 -0.02 -19.28 1.60
N ASP A 225 -0.44 -19.83 0.45
CA ASP A 225 -0.26 -21.23 0.07
C ASP A 225 1.12 -21.46 -0.55
N ALA A 226 2.08 -21.85 0.30
CA ALA A 226 3.42 -22.12 -0.15
C ALA A 226 3.47 -23.22 -1.22
N ASN A 227 4.28 -23.01 -2.27
CA ASN A 227 4.40 -23.84 -3.47
C ASN A 227 3.27 -23.69 -4.50
N SER A 228 2.20 -22.96 -4.17
CA SER A 228 1.17 -22.54 -5.12
C SER A 228 1.25 -21.04 -5.36
N ASP A 229 0.83 -20.25 -4.38
CA ASP A 229 0.77 -18.79 -4.45
C ASP A 229 0.77 -18.22 -3.02
N THR A 230 1.75 -17.38 -2.70
CA THR A 230 1.98 -16.90 -1.34
C THR A 230 2.54 -15.49 -1.36
N ASP A 231 1.76 -14.55 -0.84
CA ASP A 231 1.99 -13.12 -1.07
C ASP A 231 2.68 -12.41 0.11
N GLU A 232 3.06 -13.11 1.17
CA GLU A 232 3.58 -12.46 2.39
C GLU A 232 4.82 -11.58 2.16
N TYR A 233 5.56 -11.85 1.09
CA TYR A 233 6.77 -11.12 0.70
C TYR A 233 6.60 -10.31 -0.60
N ASP A 234 5.44 -10.42 -1.24
CA ASP A 234 5.12 -9.76 -2.51
C ASP A 234 4.51 -8.40 -2.20
N ASP A 235 5.40 -7.46 -1.90
CA ASP A 235 5.01 -6.12 -1.47
C ASP A 235 4.21 -5.37 -2.52
N HIS A 236 4.45 -5.61 -3.81
CA HIS A 236 3.65 -5.03 -4.87
C HIS A 236 2.19 -5.50 -4.83
N ILE A 237 1.92 -6.79 -4.58
CA ILE A 237 0.56 -7.32 -4.39
C ILE A 237 -0.10 -6.69 -3.16
N ILE A 238 0.57 -6.73 -2.00
CA ILE A 238 0.01 -6.20 -0.76
C ILE A 238 -0.30 -4.70 -0.89
N ILE A 239 0.57 -3.94 -1.54
CA ILE A 239 0.40 -2.49 -1.71
C ILE A 239 -0.65 -2.17 -2.78
N HIS A 240 -0.79 -2.99 -3.82
CA HIS A 240 -1.88 -2.89 -4.80
C HIS A 240 -3.23 -2.96 -4.09
N GLU A 241 -3.46 -4.00 -3.28
CA GLU A 241 -4.71 -4.16 -2.54
C GLU A 241 -4.92 -3.06 -1.52
N TRP A 242 -3.84 -2.57 -0.90
CA TRP A 242 -3.92 -1.39 -0.04
C TRP A 242 -4.30 -0.14 -0.83
N GLY A 243 -3.96 -0.07 -2.12
CA GLY A 243 -4.38 0.97 -3.06
C GLY A 243 -5.89 1.03 -3.21
N HIS A 244 -6.58 -0.10 -3.25
CA HIS A 244 -8.05 -0.14 -3.24
C HIS A 244 -8.64 0.30 -1.89
N TYR A 245 -8.03 -0.12 -0.76
CA TYR A 245 -8.37 0.45 0.55
C TYR A 245 -8.23 1.98 0.56
N PHE A 246 -7.19 2.51 -0.08
CA PHE A 246 -7.01 3.96 -0.20
C PHE A 246 -8.14 4.60 -1.01
N GLU A 247 -8.53 4.03 -2.15
CA GLU A 247 -9.62 4.57 -2.96
C GLU A 247 -10.92 4.67 -2.18
N ASP A 248 -11.28 3.59 -1.48
CA ASP A 248 -12.49 3.50 -0.67
C ASP A 248 -12.47 4.47 0.53
N GLN A 249 -11.36 4.56 1.26
CA GLN A 249 -11.31 5.32 2.52
C GLN A 249 -10.95 6.81 2.35
N PHE A 250 -10.16 7.16 1.34
CA PHE A 250 -9.64 8.52 1.15
C PHE A 250 -10.22 9.23 -0.07
N SER A 251 -10.52 8.48 -1.13
CA SER A 251 -11.02 8.96 -2.42
C SER A 251 -12.52 8.60 -2.58
N ARG A 252 -12.88 8.07 -3.74
CA ARG A 252 -14.09 7.32 -4.04
C ARG A 252 -13.68 6.15 -4.96
N ALA A 253 -14.22 4.97 -4.73
CA ALA A 253 -14.07 3.81 -5.60
C ALA A 253 -15.41 3.50 -6.28
N ASP A 254 -15.50 3.66 -7.60
CA ASP A 254 -16.66 3.18 -8.38
C ASP A 254 -16.36 1.84 -9.09
N ASN A 255 -15.17 1.26 -8.86
CA ASN A 255 -14.76 -0.04 -9.39
C ASN A 255 -15.76 -1.12 -8.95
N ILE A 256 -16.23 -1.92 -9.90
CA ILE A 256 -17.19 -3.01 -9.67
C ILE A 256 -16.50 -4.37 -9.48
N GLY A 257 -15.16 -4.41 -9.55
CA GLY A 257 -14.37 -5.64 -9.44
C GLY A 257 -14.63 -6.60 -10.59
N GLY A 258 -14.50 -7.90 -10.30
CA GLY A 258 -14.75 -9.01 -11.22
C GLY A 258 -13.49 -9.54 -11.91
N SER A 259 -13.60 -10.74 -12.47
CA SER A 259 -12.44 -11.44 -13.07
C SER A 259 -11.95 -10.70 -14.31
N HIS A 260 -10.64 -10.46 -14.37
CA HIS A 260 -10.00 -9.85 -15.52
C HIS A 260 -8.57 -10.40 -15.69
N SER A 261 -7.94 -10.05 -16.80
CA SER A 261 -6.54 -10.42 -17.10
C SER A 261 -5.78 -9.28 -17.77
N PRO A 262 -4.44 -9.25 -17.63
CA PRO A 262 -3.62 -8.26 -18.29
C PRO A 262 -3.89 -8.18 -19.79
N GLY A 263 -4.14 -6.97 -20.28
CA GLY A 263 -4.36 -6.70 -21.70
C GLY A 263 -5.80 -6.81 -22.18
N GLU A 264 -6.74 -7.19 -21.32
CA GLU A 264 -8.16 -7.12 -21.62
C GLU A 264 -8.63 -5.66 -21.74
N ALA A 265 -9.69 -5.47 -22.53
CA ALA A 265 -10.43 -4.22 -22.50
C ALA A 265 -11.54 -4.34 -21.45
N LEU A 266 -11.60 -3.38 -20.54
CA LEU A 266 -12.40 -3.43 -19.31
C LEU A 266 -13.41 -2.27 -19.25
N ASP A 267 -14.35 -2.34 -18.30
CA ASP A 267 -15.11 -1.18 -17.84
C ASP A 267 -14.14 -0.09 -17.35
N ILE A 268 -14.43 1.19 -17.64
CA ILE A 268 -13.56 2.33 -17.29
C ILE A 268 -13.25 2.44 -15.79
N ARG A 269 -14.15 1.95 -14.93
CA ARG A 269 -14.01 1.98 -13.48
C ARG A 269 -13.06 0.88 -13.02
N VAL A 270 -13.14 -0.29 -13.64
CA VAL A 270 -12.23 -1.42 -13.41
C VAL A 270 -10.85 -1.06 -13.93
N ALA A 271 -10.73 -0.64 -15.20
CA ALA A 271 -9.44 -0.20 -15.76
C ALA A 271 -8.75 0.87 -14.92
N PHE A 272 -9.51 1.80 -14.34
CA PHE A 272 -8.95 2.81 -13.46
C PHE A 272 -8.52 2.27 -12.10
N GLY A 273 -9.39 1.52 -11.41
CA GLY A 273 -9.09 0.98 -10.09
C GLY A 273 -7.89 0.04 -10.12
N GLU A 274 -7.87 -0.93 -11.03
CA GLU A 274 -6.78 -1.90 -11.15
C GLU A 274 -5.48 -1.21 -11.59
N GLY A 275 -5.57 -0.28 -12.55
CA GLY A 275 -4.40 0.46 -13.01
C GLY A 275 -3.84 1.40 -11.94
N TRP A 276 -4.71 1.93 -11.08
CA TRP A 276 -4.31 2.67 -9.87
C TRP A 276 -3.59 1.76 -8.87
N GLY A 277 -4.11 0.57 -8.57
CA GLY A 277 -3.45 -0.39 -7.68
C GLY A 277 -2.03 -0.72 -8.16
N ASN A 278 -1.89 -1.04 -9.45
CA ASN A 278 -0.60 -1.37 -10.07
C ASN A 278 0.38 -0.20 -9.97
N ALA A 279 -0.03 0.99 -10.41
CA ALA A 279 0.83 2.17 -10.34
C ALA A 279 1.17 2.55 -8.90
N TRP A 280 0.19 2.47 -7.99
CA TRP A 280 0.37 2.80 -6.57
C TRP A 280 1.41 1.91 -5.91
N SER A 281 1.44 0.62 -6.25
CA SER A 281 2.46 -0.31 -5.78
C SER A 281 3.87 0.23 -6.05
N GLY A 282 4.15 0.65 -7.29
CA GLY A 282 5.44 1.24 -7.65
C GLY A 282 5.67 2.62 -7.06
N ILE A 283 4.65 3.47 -7.00
CA ILE A 283 4.73 4.82 -6.41
C ILE A 283 5.12 4.74 -4.92
N ALA A 284 4.51 3.81 -4.19
CA ALA A 284 4.80 3.62 -2.77
C ALA A 284 6.23 3.07 -2.57
N THR A 285 6.65 2.14 -3.42
CA THR A 285 7.94 1.45 -3.31
C THR A 285 9.13 2.19 -3.91
N ASP A 286 8.89 3.19 -4.77
CA ASP A 286 9.90 3.73 -5.70
C ASP A 286 10.56 2.62 -6.54
N ASN A 287 9.77 1.60 -6.92
CA ASN A 287 10.23 0.46 -7.72
C ASN A 287 9.25 0.23 -8.89
N PRO A 288 9.69 0.35 -10.15
CA PRO A 288 8.81 0.14 -11.31
C PRO A 288 8.53 -1.34 -11.57
N ILE A 289 9.21 -2.27 -10.90
CA ILE A 289 9.05 -3.70 -11.16
C ILE A 289 7.99 -4.27 -10.23
N TYR A 290 6.77 -4.39 -10.75
CA TYR A 290 5.69 -5.15 -10.12
C TYR A 290 5.95 -6.64 -10.29
N PHE A 291 5.71 -7.43 -9.25
CA PHE A 291 5.90 -8.88 -9.30
C PHE A 291 4.92 -9.61 -8.38
N ASP A 292 4.76 -10.88 -8.70
CA ASP A 292 3.94 -11.87 -8.02
C ASP A 292 4.70 -13.21 -8.10
N THR A 293 4.98 -13.81 -6.96
CA THR A 293 5.76 -15.04 -6.84
C THR A 293 4.89 -16.24 -6.52
N SER A 294 5.15 -17.35 -7.21
CA SER A 294 4.30 -18.53 -7.15
C SER A 294 5.09 -19.82 -7.42
N GLY A 295 4.37 -20.93 -7.39
CA GLY A 295 4.88 -22.25 -7.73
C GLY A 295 5.86 -22.83 -6.70
N TYR A 296 6.37 -24.02 -7.00
CA TYR A 296 7.23 -24.79 -6.11
C TYR A 296 8.43 -23.96 -5.61
N GLN A 297 8.64 -23.93 -4.29
CA GLN A 297 9.65 -23.12 -3.60
C GLN A 297 9.60 -21.61 -3.93
N GLN A 298 8.43 -21.10 -4.36
CA GLN A 298 8.27 -19.72 -4.84
C GLN A 298 9.30 -19.37 -5.93
N SER A 299 9.62 -20.35 -6.78
CA SER A 299 10.67 -20.25 -7.80
C SER A 299 10.14 -19.84 -9.18
N SER A 300 8.83 -19.59 -9.29
CA SER A 300 8.11 -19.11 -10.47
C SER A 300 7.31 -17.86 -10.12
N GLY A 301 6.64 -17.28 -11.10
CA GLY A 301 5.86 -16.06 -10.94
C GLY A 301 5.84 -15.26 -12.22
N TRP A 302 5.27 -14.07 -12.15
CA TRP A 302 5.28 -13.10 -13.23
C TRP A 302 5.71 -11.73 -12.73
N TYR A 303 6.13 -10.89 -13.64
CA TYR A 303 6.46 -9.51 -13.35
C TYR A 303 6.05 -8.62 -14.51
N MET A 304 5.91 -7.34 -14.22
CA MET A 304 5.77 -6.31 -15.24
C MET A 304 6.56 -5.08 -14.85
N ASP A 305 7.00 -4.34 -15.86
CA ASP A 305 7.62 -3.04 -15.70
C ASP A 305 6.53 -1.97 -15.87
N LEU A 306 6.35 -1.11 -14.86
CA LEU A 306 5.36 -0.05 -14.87
C LEU A 306 5.75 1.09 -15.86
N GLU A 307 7.03 1.21 -16.18
CA GLU A 307 7.60 2.21 -17.11
C GLU A 307 7.68 1.67 -18.54
N ASN A 308 8.07 0.40 -18.68
CA ASN A 308 8.42 -0.18 -19.98
C ASN A 308 7.48 -1.30 -20.42
N GLY A 309 7.54 -1.61 -21.72
CA GLY A 309 6.81 -2.73 -22.31
C GLY A 309 5.63 -2.28 -23.15
N ALA A 310 5.27 -3.08 -24.16
CA ALA A 310 4.12 -2.77 -25.00
C ALA A 310 2.83 -3.16 -24.27
N GLN A 311 1.92 -2.20 -24.11
CA GLN A 311 0.58 -2.52 -23.60
C GLN A 311 -0.21 -3.29 -24.65
N GLN A 312 -0.87 -4.36 -24.21
CA GLN A 312 -1.85 -5.06 -25.02
C GLN A 312 -3.15 -4.25 -25.00
N ASN A 313 -3.66 -3.91 -26.19
CA ASN A 313 -4.87 -3.09 -26.37
C ASN A 313 -4.83 -1.72 -25.65
N PRO A 314 -3.84 -0.85 -25.91
CA PRO A 314 -3.72 0.43 -25.20
C PRO A 314 -4.94 1.33 -25.44
N GLY A 315 -5.40 1.98 -24.38
CA GLY A 315 -6.58 2.84 -24.42
C GLY A 315 -7.15 3.11 -23.03
N TRP A 316 -8.25 3.87 -22.99
CA TRP A 316 -8.90 4.31 -21.76
C TRP A 316 -9.60 3.18 -20.97
N TYR A 317 -9.71 2.01 -21.59
CA TYR A 317 -10.30 0.78 -21.07
C TYR A 317 -9.23 -0.24 -20.66
N SER A 318 -7.94 0.09 -20.77
CA SER A 318 -6.84 -0.81 -20.45
C SER A 318 -6.25 -0.42 -19.10
N GLU A 319 -6.29 -1.34 -18.15
CA GLU A 319 -5.58 -1.27 -16.87
C GLU A 319 -4.09 -0.94 -17.08
N GLY A 320 -3.43 -1.64 -18.01
CA GLY A 320 -2.03 -1.42 -18.32
C GLY A 320 -1.74 -0.03 -18.92
N SER A 321 -2.69 0.58 -19.63
CA SER A 321 -2.56 1.99 -20.03
C SER A 321 -2.72 2.94 -18.85
N VAL A 322 -3.69 2.69 -17.97
CA VAL A 322 -3.88 3.52 -16.77
C VAL A 322 -2.64 3.47 -15.88
N GLN A 323 -2.12 2.28 -15.58
CA GLN A 323 -0.97 2.13 -14.70
C GLN A 323 0.24 2.91 -15.21
N ARG A 324 0.55 2.79 -16.53
CA ARG A 324 1.71 3.47 -17.12
C ARG A 324 1.52 4.99 -17.07
N ILE A 325 0.35 5.49 -17.45
CA ILE A 325 0.07 6.93 -17.34
C ILE A 325 0.28 7.44 -15.91
N LEU A 326 -0.22 6.71 -14.91
CA LEU A 326 -0.11 7.15 -13.52
C LEU A 326 1.33 7.09 -13.01
N TYR A 327 2.09 6.08 -13.41
CA TYR A 327 3.48 5.91 -13.01
C TYR A 327 4.40 6.93 -13.70
N ASP A 328 4.29 7.12 -15.03
CA ASP A 328 4.95 8.18 -15.80
C ASP A 328 4.69 9.58 -15.18
N LEU A 329 3.42 9.91 -14.91
CA LEU A 329 3.08 11.20 -14.28
C LEU A 329 3.77 11.41 -12.92
N TYR A 330 4.09 10.33 -12.21
CA TYR A 330 4.69 10.34 -10.89
C TYR A 330 6.21 10.44 -10.91
N ASP A 331 6.87 9.66 -11.77
CA ASP A 331 8.27 9.28 -11.64
C ASP A 331 9.24 10.47 -11.88
N LYS A 332 10.55 10.23 -11.85
CA LYS A 332 11.56 11.29 -12.07
C LYS A 332 12.24 11.21 -13.42
N THR A 333 12.08 10.09 -14.12
CA THR A 333 12.75 9.81 -15.38
C THR A 333 11.89 10.44 -16.46
N ASN A 334 12.49 11.30 -17.29
CA ASN A 334 11.72 11.92 -18.38
C ASN A 334 12.11 11.25 -19.70
N GLU A 335 11.17 10.56 -20.32
CA GLU A 335 11.28 9.95 -21.64
C GLU A 335 10.88 10.94 -22.76
N ALA A 336 10.91 10.46 -24.00
CA ALA A 336 10.46 11.26 -25.14
C ALA A 336 8.95 11.61 -25.05
N HIS A 337 8.16 10.72 -24.45
CA HIS A 337 6.70 10.80 -24.36
C HIS A 337 6.19 11.26 -22.99
N ASP A 338 7.00 11.07 -21.95
CA ASP A 338 6.76 11.59 -20.61
C ASP A 338 7.77 12.69 -20.23
N LYS A 339 7.25 13.88 -19.93
CA LYS A 339 8.06 15.03 -19.50
C LYS A 339 7.58 15.58 -18.16
N THR A 340 6.86 14.76 -17.43
CA THR A 340 6.28 15.09 -16.16
C THR A 340 7.02 14.38 -15.06
N SER A 341 7.17 15.05 -13.93
CA SER A 341 7.71 14.46 -12.71
C SER A 341 6.98 15.09 -11.55
N LEU A 342 5.66 14.87 -11.52
CA LEU A 342 4.76 15.58 -10.61
C LEU A 342 4.98 15.12 -9.17
N GLY A 343 5.51 13.90 -8.98
CA GLY A 343 5.51 13.21 -7.71
C GLY A 343 4.10 12.92 -7.22
N PHE A 344 4.00 12.32 -6.04
CA PHE A 344 2.71 11.82 -5.56
C PHE A 344 1.75 12.92 -5.07
N LYS A 345 2.27 14.06 -4.59
CA LYS A 345 1.45 15.07 -3.90
C LYS A 345 0.33 15.67 -4.75
N PRO A 346 0.53 16.05 -6.03
CA PRO A 346 -0.56 16.52 -6.87
C PRO A 346 -1.61 15.44 -7.17
N MET A 347 -1.19 14.18 -7.34
CA MET A 347 -2.11 13.05 -7.54
C MET A 347 -2.96 12.80 -6.30
N TYR A 348 -2.33 12.78 -5.11
CA TYR A 348 -3.02 12.68 -3.83
C TYR A 348 -4.13 13.73 -3.67
N LYS A 349 -3.84 15.00 -3.98
CA LYS A 349 -4.85 16.08 -3.92
C LYS A 349 -6.02 15.87 -4.87
N VAL A 350 -5.77 15.32 -6.05
CA VAL A 350 -6.85 14.96 -7.00
C VAL A 350 -7.72 13.87 -6.40
N LEU A 351 -7.11 12.78 -5.93
CA LEU A 351 -7.81 11.62 -5.38
C LEU A 351 -8.72 12.01 -4.20
N VAL A 352 -8.16 12.63 -3.16
CA VAL A 352 -8.94 13.00 -1.96
C VAL A 352 -9.86 14.20 -2.15
N GLY A 353 -9.74 14.90 -3.30
CA GLY A 353 -10.43 16.14 -3.60
C GLY A 353 -11.42 15.99 -4.74
N LYS A 354 -10.96 16.24 -5.97
CA LYS A 354 -11.85 16.29 -7.14
C LYS A 354 -12.37 14.91 -7.55
N GLU A 355 -11.55 13.87 -7.45
CA GLU A 355 -11.96 12.49 -7.77
C GLU A 355 -13.04 12.00 -6.79
N ARG A 356 -12.85 12.25 -5.50
CA ARG A 356 -13.84 11.96 -4.46
C ARG A 356 -15.21 12.63 -4.67
N ASN A 357 -15.23 13.83 -5.26
CA ASN A 357 -16.44 14.67 -5.35
C ASN A 357 -16.98 14.82 -6.78
N THR A 358 -16.44 14.09 -7.76
CA THR A 358 -16.86 14.25 -9.15
C THR A 358 -18.23 13.58 -9.39
N PRO A 359 -19.12 14.20 -10.17
CA PRO A 359 -20.39 13.57 -10.57
C PRO A 359 -20.25 12.49 -11.66
N ALA A 360 -19.11 12.43 -12.37
CA ALA A 360 -18.81 11.31 -13.28
C ALA A 360 -18.46 10.05 -12.46
N PHE A 361 -18.34 8.88 -13.09
CA PHE A 361 -17.66 7.75 -12.47
C PHE A 361 -16.15 8.00 -12.37
N THR A 362 -15.50 7.47 -11.32
CA THR A 362 -14.04 7.46 -11.20
C THR A 362 -13.44 6.68 -12.36
N SER A 363 -12.54 7.33 -13.08
CA SER A 363 -11.92 6.82 -14.29
C SER A 363 -10.67 7.64 -14.62
N ILE A 364 -9.91 7.18 -15.62
CA ILE A 364 -8.80 7.97 -16.17
C ILE A 364 -9.26 9.36 -16.66
N PHE A 365 -10.53 9.53 -17.04
CA PHE A 365 -11.05 10.80 -17.51
C PHE A 365 -11.23 11.82 -16.38
N SER A 366 -11.94 11.46 -15.32
CA SER A 366 -12.12 12.32 -14.14
C SER A 366 -10.79 12.67 -13.50
N PHE A 367 -9.89 11.70 -13.39
CA PHE A 367 -8.58 11.89 -12.79
C PHE A 367 -7.72 12.88 -13.60
N ILE A 368 -7.56 12.66 -14.92
CA ILE A 368 -6.72 13.52 -15.75
C ILE A 368 -7.32 14.92 -15.92
N ASP A 369 -8.64 15.03 -16.02
CA ASP A 369 -9.32 16.33 -16.06
C ASP A 369 -9.06 17.13 -14.77
N ALA A 370 -9.16 16.48 -13.60
CA ALA A 370 -8.83 17.08 -12.32
C ALA A 370 -7.34 17.41 -12.18
N LEU A 371 -6.44 16.50 -12.55
CA LEU A 371 -4.99 16.68 -12.46
C LEU A 371 -4.50 17.86 -13.31
N LYS A 372 -5.08 18.04 -14.50
CA LYS A 372 -4.80 19.20 -15.35
C LYS A 372 -5.28 20.51 -14.78
N ARG A 373 -6.34 20.52 -13.96
CA ARG A 373 -6.77 21.72 -13.24
C ARG A 373 -5.83 22.02 -12.06
N GLU A 374 -5.41 21.01 -11.33
CA GLU A 374 -4.45 21.14 -10.23
C GLU A 374 -3.05 21.58 -10.73
N ASN A 375 -2.65 21.16 -11.93
CA ASN A 375 -1.32 21.40 -12.50
C ASN A 375 -1.42 22.10 -13.87
N SER A 376 -2.01 23.30 -13.91
CA SER A 376 -2.38 23.96 -15.15
C SER A 376 -1.20 24.27 -16.10
N SER A 377 0.01 24.46 -15.56
CA SER A 377 1.23 24.65 -16.34
C SER A 377 1.71 23.38 -17.05
N GLN A 378 1.32 22.20 -16.57
CA GLN A 378 1.75 20.90 -17.09
C GLN A 378 0.75 20.25 -18.04
N LYS A 379 -0.39 20.90 -18.33
CA LYS A 379 -1.47 20.36 -19.17
C LYS A 379 -1.00 19.72 -20.47
N ARG A 380 -0.07 20.38 -21.18
CA ARG A 380 0.45 19.89 -22.48
C ARG A 380 1.33 18.66 -22.33
N ASN A 381 2.06 18.52 -21.23
CA ASN A 381 2.88 17.34 -20.96
C ASN A 381 2.00 16.17 -20.52
N ILE A 382 1.04 16.42 -19.63
CA ILE A 382 0.02 15.42 -19.24
C ILE A 382 -0.73 14.89 -20.47
N ASP A 383 -1.15 15.78 -21.39
CA ASP A 383 -1.81 15.37 -22.64
C ASP A 383 -0.90 14.50 -23.54
N LYS A 384 0.43 14.63 -23.47
CA LYS A 384 1.38 13.80 -24.23
C LYS A 384 1.56 12.42 -23.62
N THR A 385 1.71 12.34 -22.29
CA THR A 385 1.77 11.08 -21.55
C THR A 385 0.51 10.24 -21.84
N VAL A 386 -0.67 10.86 -21.73
CA VAL A 386 -1.96 10.20 -22.05
C VAL A 386 -2.05 9.77 -23.52
N ALA A 387 -1.53 10.58 -24.45
CA ALA A 387 -1.57 10.26 -25.88
C ALA A 387 -0.68 9.07 -26.26
N TYR A 388 0.37 8.78 -25.49
CA TYR A 388 1.22 7.61 -25.70
C TYR A 388 0.43 6.29 -25.57
N GLU A 389 -0.56 6.27 -24.68
CA GLU A 389 -1.51 5.16 -24.50
C GLU A 389 -2.66 5.12 -25.51
N LYS A 390 -2.54 5.84 -26.64
CA LYS A 390 -3.62 5.96 -27.64
C LYS A 390 -4.92 6.51 -27.06
N ILE A 391 -4.84 7.30 -25.99
CA ILE A 391 -5.97 8.04 -25.44
C ILE A 391 -5.90 9.47 -25.98
N SER A 392 -6.91 9.88 -26.76
CA SER A 392 -7.00 11.25 -27.23
C SER A 392 -7.09 12.22 -26.04
N LYS A 393 -6.70 13.48 -26.25
CA LYS A 393 -6.77 14.52 -25.22
C LYS A 393 -8.09 14.47 -24.43
N ILE A 394 -7.99 14.36 -23.11
CA ILE A 394 -9.13 14.29 -22.19
C ILE A 394 -9.61 15.72 -21.92
N ASN A 395 -10.80 16.12 -22.35
CA ASN A 395 -11.26 17.52 -22.19
C ASN A 395 -12.17 17.74 -20.98
N ASP A 396 -12.73 16.66 -20.45
CA ASP A 396 -13.65 16.64 -19.32
C ASP A 396 -13.62 15.26 -18.62
N ALA A 397 -14.27 15.18 -17.47
CA ALA A 397 -14.41 13.97 -16.67
C ALA A 397 -15.31 12.87 -17.29
N TYR A 398 -16.02 13.17 -18.38
CA TYR A 398 -16.99 12.26 -19.01
C TYR A 398 -16.43 11.58 -20.27
N GLY A 399 -15.14 11.78 -20.57
CA GLY A 399 -14.49 11.17 -21.72
C GLY A 399 -15.04 11.66 -23.06
N SER A 400 -15.52 12.90 -23.17
CA SER A 400 -16.06 13.40 -24.44
C SER A 400 -15.08 13.24 -25.61
N ASN A 401 -15.63 13.04 -26.82
CA ASN A 401 -14.89 12.91 -28.07
C ASN A 401 -13.89 11.73 -28.11
N ARG A 402 -14.23 10.59 -27.47
CA ARG A 402 -13.48 9.34 -27.64
C ARG A 402 -13.64 8.81 -29.07
N THR A 403 -12.52 8.52 -29.71
CA THR A 403 -12.46 7.92 -31.05
C THR A 403 -12.02 6.45 -31.03
N ASN A 404 -11.18 6.05 -30.07
CA ASN A 404 -10.86 4.66 -29.82
C ASN A 404 -12.04 4.01 -29.07
N SER A 405 -12.68 3.00 -29.68
CA SER A 405 -13.88 2.34 -29.16
C SER A 405 -13.64 0.94 -28.61
N ALA A 406 -12.39 0.54 -28.34
CA ALA A 406 -12.05 -0.81 -27.91
C ALA A 406 -12.49 -1.93 -28.87
N ASN A 407 -12.67 -1.61 -30.16
CA ASN A 407 -13.32 -2.46 -31.16
C ASN A 407 -14.80 -2.80 -30.86
N SER A 408 -15.49 -1.95 -30.09
CA SER A 408 -16.93 -2.03 -29.82
C SER A 408 -17.70 -0.96 -30.60
N SER A 409 -18.90 -1.32 -31.08
CA SER A 409 -19.83 -0.36 -31.69
C SER A 409 -20.68 0.41 -30.67
N VAL A 410 -20.62 0.05 -29.38
CA VAL A 410 -21.44 0.66 -28.32
C VAL A 410 -20.62 1.31 -27.20
N ALA A 411 -19.28 1.21 -27.25
CA ALA A 411 -18.39 1.79 -26.25
C ALA A 411 -18.27 3.33 -26.33
N THR A 412 -18.64 3.92 -27.47
CA THR A 412 -18.62 5.38 -27.65
C THR A 412 -19.98 5.89 -28.15
N PRO A 413 -20.45 7.07 -27.69
CA PRO A 413 -19.85 7.86 -26.61
C PRO A 413 -19.97 7.14 -25.25
N VAL A 414 -18.97 7.33 -24.37
CA VAL A 414 -18.90 6.66 -23.06
C VAL A 414 -20.08 7.08 -22.19
N TYR A 415 -20.40 8.37 -22.18
CA TYR A 415 -21.59 8.93 -21.55
C TYR A 415 -22.55 9.46 -22.62
N LYS A 416 -23.85 9.31 -22.37
CA LYS A 416 -24.92 9.88 -23.20
C LYS A 416 -25.69 10.92 -22.40
N ASN A 417 -25.97 12.05 -23.03
CA ASN A 417 -26.82 13.09 -22.42
C ASN A 417 -28.28 12.64 -22.45
N LEU A 418 -28.95 12.73 -21.29
CA LEU A 418 -30.38 12.52 -21.14
C LEU A 418 -30.97 13.77 -20.50
N ALA A 419 -31.88 14.44 -21.20
CA ALA A 419 -32.61 15.58 -20.64
C ALA A 419 -33.92 15.11 -19.98
N VAL A 420 -34.42 15.91 -19.03
CA VAL A 420 -35.68 15.61 -18.33
C VAL A 420 -36.83 15.63 -19.34
N GLY A 421 -37.58 14.52 -19.42
CA GLY A 421 -38.68 14.35 -20.37
C GLY A 421 -38.28 13.69 -21.69
N ASP A 422 -36.99 13.51 -21.95
CA ASP A 422 -36.49 12.80 -23.13
C ASP A 422 -36.31 11.30 -22.86
N SER A 423 -36.18 10.54 -23.95
CA SER A 423 -35.76 9.14 -23.92
C SER A 423 -34.54 8.96 -24.83
N ILE A 424 -33.54 8.20 -24.37
CA ILE A 424 -32.38 7.83 -25.18
C ILE A 424 -32.24 6.31 -25.27
N ASN A 425 -31.70 5.83 -26.39
CA ASN A 425 -31.29 4.43 -26.53
C ASN A 425 -29.88 4.25 -25.97
N ALA A 426 -29.75 3.47 -24.90
CA ALA A 426 -28.48 3.00 -24.36
C ALA A 426 -28.36 1.49 -24.61
N CYS A 427 -27.30 1.07 -25.28
CA CYS A 427 -27.01 -0.33 -25.54
C CYS A 427 -25.79 -0.72 -24.73
N THR A 428 -25.83 -1.86 -24.06
CA THR A 428 -24.72 -2.43 -23.31
C THR A 428 -24.24 -3.73 -23.98
N ARG A 429 -22.98 -4.09 -23.73
CA ARG A 429 -22.43 -5.41 -24.05
C ARG A 429 -21.58 -5.88 -22.87
N ASN A 430 -21.51 -7.19 -22.69
CA ASN A 430 -20.79 -7.87 -21.61
C ASN A 430 -19.53 -8.61 -22.13
N ASN A 431 -18.96 -8.15 -23.25
CA ASN A 431 -17.81 -8.80 -23.89
C ASN A 431 -16.45 -8.26 -23.41
N TYR A 432 -16.43 -7.48 -22.34
CA TYR A 432 -15.26 -6.76 -21.79
C TYR A 432 -15.13 -7.03 -20.28
N GLY A 433 -15.42 -8.27 -19.88
CA GLY A 433 -15.48 -8.71 -18.48
C GLY A 433 -16.87 -9.22 -18.06
N VAL A 434 -16.87 -10.12 -17.07
CA VAL A 434 -18.08 -10.56 -16.35
C VAL A 434 -17.93 -10.04 -14.93
N TYR A 435 -18.80 -9.12 -14.55
CA TYR A 435 -18.73 -8.34 -13.33
C TYR A 435 -19.96 -8.56 -12.46
#